data_AF-A0A9E5LIR4-F1
#
_entry.id   AF-A0A9E5LIR4-F1
#
_cell.length_a   1.000
_cell.length_b   1.000
_cell.length_c   1.000
_cell.angle_alpha   90.00
_cell.angle_beta   90.00
_cell.angle_gamma   90.00
#
_symmetry.space_group_name_H-M   'P 1'
#
loop_
_entity.id
_entity.type
_entity.pdbx_description
1 polymer ?
#
loop_
_entity_poly.entity_id
_entity_poly.type
_entity_poly.pdbx_seq_one_letter_code
_entity_poly.pdbx_strand_id
1 'polypeptide(L)'
;MDNFKFSILENELVALPSGALWWPSQSLLCVSDLHFGKSNRLARKGQSWIPPYENQDTLLRLEKDLKTTKARMIICLGDSFDDNEGDRFLPKDEILWMQKMQEGKEWIWISGNHDPSPKALGGSFVQSIEIGKINFQHIANTKESYEISGHYHPKIKLRLKGQSFTKACFLIDDNRVIMPAYGTYT
;
A
#
# COMPACT_ATOMS: atom_id res chain seq x y z
N MET A 1 -2.73 19.62 5.92
CA MET A 1 -2.15 18.31 6.26
C MET A 1 -0.96 18.20 5.33
N ASP A 2 0.22 18.26 5.92
CA ASP A 2 1.41 18.62 5.17
C ASP A 2 2.05 17.34 4.64
N ASN A 3 2.28 17.31 3.33
CA ASN A 3 3.02 16.25 2.68
C ASN A 3 4.51 16.38 3.05
N PHE A 4 5.21 15.27 3.25
CA PHE A 4 6.64 15.29 3.52
C PHE A 4 7.42 14.99 2.24
N LYS A 5 8.24 15.94 1.79
CA LYS A 5 9.08 15.80 0.59
C LYS A 5 10.49 15.36 0.97
N PHE A 6 11.05 14.45 0.20
CA PHE A 6 12.43 13.97 0.33
C PHE A 6 12.95 13.52 -1.03
N SER A 7 14.22 13.14 -1.12
CA SER A 7 14.82 12.70 -2.38
C SER A 7 15.58 11.39 -2.24
N ILE A 8 15.46 10.53 -3.25
CA ILE A 8 16.30 9.33 -3.44
C ILE A 8 16.88 9.40 -4.85
N LEU A 9 18.20 9.30 -4.99
CA LEU A 9 18.88 9.47 -6.29
C LEU A 9 18.45 10.73 -7.05
N GLU A 10 18.34 11.87 -6.34
CA GLU A 10 17.87 13.14 -6.90
C GLU A 10 16.39 13.14 -7.36
N ASN A 11 15.66 12.03 -7.21
CA ASN A 11 14.23 11.97 -7.49
C ASN A 11 13.44 12.50 -6.29
N GLU A 12 12.64 13.54 -6.50
CA GLU A 12 11.72 14.06 -5.48
C GLU A 12 10.57 13.07 -5.27
N LEU A 13 10.44 12.59 -4.03
CA LEU A 13 9.40 11.72 -3.54
C LEU A 13 8.59 12.44 -2.45
N VAL A 14 7.31 12.09 -2.35
CA VAL A 14 6.37 12.74 -1.46
C VAL A 14 5.65 11.70 -0.62
N ALA A 15 5.95 11.64 0.67
CA ALA A 15 5.20 10.84 1.65
C ALA A 15 3.90 11.56 2.00
N LEU A 16 2.77 10.91 1.70
CA LEU A 16 1.43 11.42 1.97
C LEU A 16 0.98 11.02 3.39
N PRO A 17 0.19 11.87 4.07
CA PRO A 17 -0.37 11.55 5.39
C PRO A 17 -1.23 10.29 5.44
N SER A 18 -1.71 9.81 4.28
CA SER A 18 -2.46 8.57 4.13
C SER A 18 -1.60 7.31 4.28
N GLY A 19 -0.27 7.43 4.19
CA GLY A 19 0.66 6.31 4.11
C GLY A 19 1.09 5.95 2.68
N ALA A 20 0.57 6.64 1.66
CA ALA A 20 1.01 6.47 0.27
C ALA A 20 2.30 7.25 -0.03
N LEU A 21 3.09 6.74 -0.95
CA LEU A 21 4.27 7.41 -1.49
C LEU A 21 3.98 7.87 -2.92
N TRP A 22 4.08 9.17 -3.18
CA TRP A 22 3.86 9.74 -4.50
C TRP A 22 5.19 10.17 -5.12
N TRP A 23 5.42 9.76 -6.37
CA TRP A 23 6.55 10.15 -7.19
C TRP A 23 6.04 10.99 -8.38
N PRO A 24 6.10 12.33 -8.29
CA PRO A 24 5.46 13.22 -9.27
C PRO A 24 6.00 13.08 -10.69
N SER A 25 7.33 13.00 -10.86
CA SER A 25 7.94 12.95 -12.19
C SER A 25 7.61 11.68 -12.97
N GLN A 26 7.29 10.59 -12.27
CA GLN A 26 6.82 9.33 -12.87
C GLN A 26 5.29 9.21 -12.90
N SER A 27 4.55 10.19 -12.37
CA SER A 27 3.10 10.09 -12.15
C SER A 27 2.71 8.78 -11.43
N LEU A 28 3.51 8.39 -10.43
CA LEU A 28 3.43 7.08 -9.77
C LEU A 28 2.95 7.25 -8.33
N LEU A 29 1.95 6.46 -7.93
CA LEU A 29 1.52 6.33 -6.54
C LEU A 29 1.84 4.90 -6.06
N CYS A 30 2.62 4.78 -5.00
CA CYS A 30 2.91 3.51 -4.33
C CYS A 30 2.14 3.43 -3.01
N VAL A 31 1.58 2.27 -2.71
CA VAL A 31 0.92 1.93 -1.44
C VAL A 31 1.36 0.53 -1.02
N SER A 32 1.41 0.26 0.28
CA SER A 32 1.91 -1.01 0.82
C SER A 32 0.88 -1.65 1.74
N ASP A 33 0.84 -2.99 1.78
CA ASP A 33 0.11 -3.78 2.77
C ASP A 33 -1.36 -3.32 2.91
N LEU A 34 -2.14 -3.44 1.83
CA LEU A 34 -3.56 -3.02 1.82
C LEU A 34 -4.43 -3.95 2.66
N HIS A 35 -4.10 -5.25 2.70
CA HIS A 35 -4.80 -6.30 3.44
C HIS A 35 -6.32 -6.30 3.26
N PHE A 36 -6.79 -6.20 2.02
CA PHE A 36 -8.21 -6.32 1.73
C PHE A 36 -8.76 -7.68 2.17
N GLY A 37 -9.95 -7.67 2.78
CA GLY A 37 -10.67 -8.87 3.22
C GLY A 37 -10.34 -9.36 4.63
N LYS A 38 -9.61 -8.57 5.44
CA LYS A 38 -9.19 -8.97 6.78
C LYS A 38 -10.33 -9.30 7.74
N SER A 39 -11.37 -8.46 7.79
CA SER A 39 -12.55 -8.74 8.63
C SER A 39 -13.23 -10.02 8.20
N ASN A 40 -13.37 -10.23 6.90
CA ASN A 40 -14.00 -11.41 6.32
C ASN A 40 -13.20 -12.68 6.67
N ARG A 41 -11.88 -12.67 6.51
CA ARG A 41 -11.03 -13.79 6.94
C ARG A 41 -11.23 -14.12 8.42
N LEU A 42 -11.19 -13.11 9.29
CA LEU A 42 -11.34 -13.33 10.73
C LEU A 42 -12.72 -13.90 11.08
N ALA A 43 -13.78 -13.42 10.43
CA ALA A 43 -15.13 -13.93 10.59
C ALA A 43 -15.25 -15.39 10.09
N ARG A 44 -14.73 -15.71 8.90
CA ARG A 44 -14.72 -17.09 8.36
C ARG A 44 -13.96 -18.07 9.26
N LYS A 45 -12.89 -17.61 9.90
CA LYS A 45 -12.08 -18.41 10.85
C LYS A 45 -12.64 -18.42 12.27
N GLY A 46 -13.73 -17.69 12.55
CA GLY A 46 -14.33 -17.59 13.88
C GLY A 46 -13.41 -16.98 14.95
N GLN A 47 -12.39 -16.20 14.54
CA GLN A 47 -11.36 -15.70 15.46
C GLN A 47 -11.80 -14.43 16.18
N SER A 48 -12.31 -13.45 15.44
CA SER A 48 -12.74 -12.16 15.99
C SER A 48 -13.70 -11.47 15.03
N TRP A 49 -14.65 -10.73 15.60
CA TRP A 49 -15.58 -9.90 14.86
C TRP A 49 -15.13 -8.45 14.93
N ILE A 50 -14.51 -8.00 13.84
CA ILE A 50 -14.15 -6.60 13.65
C ILE A 50 -15.13 -5.95 12.66
N PRO A 51 -15.37 -4.63 12.75
CA PRO A 51 -16.26 -3.94 11.82
C PRO A 51 -15.86 -4.18 10.36
N PRO A 52 -16.78 -4.57 9.47
CA PRO A 52 -16.47 -4.97 8.08
C PRO A 52 -16.39 -3.78 7.12
N TYR A 53 -15.82 -2.66 7.59
CA TYR A 53 -15.74 -1.40 6.84
C TYR A 53 -14.30 -1.06 6.41
N GLU A 54 -13.34 -1.94 6.71
CA GLU A 54 -11.92 -1.70 6.49
C GLU A 54 -11.56 -1.55 5.02
N ASN A 55 -12.19 -2.35 4.16
CA ASN A 55 -11.95 -2.29 2.72
C ASN A 55 -12.46 -0.97 2.16
N GLN A 56 -13.69 -0.56 2.53
CA GLN A 56 -14.29 0.69 2.08
C GLN A 56 -13.48 1.91 2.54
N ASP A 57 -13.01 1.94 3.79
CA ASP A 57 -12.15 3.02 4.28
C ASP A 57 -10.83 3.09 3.49
N THR A 58 -10.18 1.95 3.26
CA THR A 58 -8.96 1.86 2.45
C THR A 58 -9.20 2.35 1.02
N LEU A 59 -10.29 1.92 0.37
CA LEU A 59 -10.65 2.33 -1.00
C LEU A 59 -10.97 3.83 -1.09
N LEU A 60 -11.68 4.40 -0.11
CA LEU A 60 -11.96 5.84 -0.04
C LEU A 60 -10.67 6.65 0.05
N ARG A 61 -9.73 6.23 0.91
CA ARG A 61 -8.43 6.90 1.04
C ARG A 61 -7.61 6.79 -0.25
N LEU A 62 -7.57 5.61 -0.86
CA LEU A 62 -6.83 5.39 -2.11
C LEU A 62 -7.41 6.22 -3.26
N GLU A 63 -8.73 6.25 -3.40
CA GLU A 63 -9.39 7.04 -4.44
C GLU A 63 -9.11 8.55 -4.26
N LYS A 64 -9.10 9.04 -3.02
CA LYS A 64 -8.74 10.42 -2.71
C LYS A 64 -7.29 10.73 -3.09
N ASP A 65 -6.35 9.84 -2.78
CA ASP A 65 -4.94 10.01 -3.13
C ASP A 65 -4.75 10.00 -4.66
N LEU A 66 -5.43 9.10 -5.38
CA LEU A 66 -5.41 9.05 -6.84
C LEU A 66 -5.98 10.33 -7.48
N LYS A 67 -7.09 10.85 -6.95
CA LYS A 67 -7.69 12.12 -7.41
C LYS A 67 -6.75 13.30 -7.16
N THR A 68 -6.08 13.33 -6.01
CA THR A 68 -5.19 14.42 -5.61
C THR A 68 -3.90 14.43 -6.41
N THR A 69 -3.27 13.26 -6.58
CA THR A 69 -1.97 13.10 -7.23
C THR A 69 -2.06 13.00 -8.74
N LYS A 70 -3.24 12.62 -9.27
CA LYS A 70 -3.45 12.31 -10.69
C LYS A 70 -2.47 11.27 -11.23
N ALA A 71 -2.03 10.35 -10.37
CA ALA A 71 -1.13 9.28 -10.74
C ALA A 71 -1.72 8.43 -11.88
N ARG A 72 -0.85 8.03 -12.81
CA ARG A 72 -1.15 7.16 -13.95
C ARG A 72 -0.61 5.75 -13.75
N MET A 73 0.41 5.60 -12.91
CA MET A 73 0.96 4.32 -12.49
C MET A 73 0.69 4.12 -11.00
N ILE A 74 0.24 2.93 -10.63
CA ILE A 74 -0.04 2.54 -9.27
C ILE A 74 0.73 1.28 -8.95
N ILE A 75 1.51 1.31 -7.88
CA ILE A 75 2.23 0.15 -7.36
C ILE A 75 1.61 -0.23 -6.01
N CYS A 76 1.11 -1.45 -5.91
CA CYS A 76 0.68 -2.06 -4.66
C CYS A 76 1.79 -3.02 -4.19
N LEU A 77 2.47 -2.65 -3.10
CA LEU A 77 3.74 -3.20 -2.63
C LEU A 77 3.56 -4.41 -1.71
N GLY A 78 2.95 -5.47 -2.25
CA GLY A 78 2.69 -6.71 -1.53
C GLY A 78 1.65 -6.64 -0.43
N ASP A 79 1.21 -7.82 -0.01
CA ASP A 79 0.16 -8.11 0.96
C ASP A 79 -1.09 -7.24 0.71
N SER A 80 -1.47 -7.13 -0.56
CA SER A 80 -2.66 -6.40 -0.99
C SER A 80 -3.94 -7.10 -0.53
N PHE A 81 -3.92 -8.43 -0.43
CA PHE A 81 -5.03 -9.26 0.05
C PHE A 81 -4.61 -10.04 1.29
N ASP A 82 -5.55 -10.24 2.23
CA ASP A 82 -5.25 -10.82 3.54
C ASP A 82 -5.23 -12.36 3.55
N ASP A 83 -5.78 -13.04 2.53
CA ASP A 83 -5.58 -14.47 2.31
C ASP A 83 -5.80 -14.90 0.85
N ASN A 84 -5.37 -16.14 0.54
CA ASN A 84 -5.46 -16.79 -0.78
C ASN A 84 -6.90 -17.04 -1.27
N GLU A 85 -7.90 -16.92 -0.39
CA GLU A 85 -9.31 -17.02 -0.75
C GLU A 85 -9.98 -15.62 -0.79
N GLY A 86 -9.24 -14.57 -0.43
CA GLY A 86 -9.76 -13.24 -0.17
C GLY A 86 -10.40 -12.64 -1.41
N ASP A 87 -9.79 -12.83 -2.58
CA ASP A 87 -10.31 -12.38 -3.87
C ASP A 87 -11.67 -13.00 -4.22
N ARG A 88 -11.95 -14.24 -3.81
CA ARG A 88 -13.25 -14.91 -4.00
C ARG A 88 -14.34 -14.37 -3.10
N PHE A 89 -13.97 -13.81 -1.95
CA PHE A 89 -14.92 -13.33 -0.95
C PHE A 89 -14.96 -11.82 -0.81
N LEU A 90 -14.22 -11.07 -1.64
CA LEU A 90 -14.40 -9.63 -1.72
C LEU A 90 -15.80 -9.30 -2.25
N PRO A 91 -16.52 -8.37 -1.60
CA PRO A 91 -17.79 -7.86 -2.11
C PRO A 91 -17.65 -7.39 -3.56
N LYS A 92 -18.62 -7.77 -4.41
CA LYS A 92 -18.61 -7.42 -5.84
C LYS A 92 -18.50 -5.91 -6.08
N ASP A 93 -19.13 -5.10 -5.23
CA ASP A 93 -19.09 -3.64 -5.33
C ASP A 93 -17.68 -3.09 -5.10
N GLU A 94 -16.88 -3.71 -4.23
CA GLU A 94 -15.49 -3.33 -3.97
C GLU A 94 -14.57 -3.75 -5.12
N ILE A 95 -14.81 -4.91 -5.72
CA ILE A 95 -14.12 -5.34 -6.95
C ILE A 95 -14.39 -4.33 -8.08
N LEU A 96 -15.66 -3.97 -8.31
CA LEU A 96 -16.05 -2.99 -9.31
C LEU A 96 -15.44 -1.61 -9.03
N TRP A 97 -15.33 -1.22 -7.76
CA TRP A 97 -14.68 0.03 -7.37
C TRP A 97 -13.19 0.02 -7.72
N MET A 98 -12.47 -1.05 -7.38
CA MET A 98 -11.07 -1.21 -7.77
C MET A 98 -10.88 -1.19 -9.28
N GLN A 99 -11.72 -1.92 -10.03
CA GLN A 99 -11.69 -1.91 -11.50
C GLN A 99 -11.88 -0.51 -12.09
N LYS A 100 -12.84 0.27 -11.57
CA LYS A 100 -13.03 1.68 -11.96
C LYS A 100 -11.80 2.54 -11.66
N MET A 101 -11.14 2.32 -10.53
CA MET A 101 -9.89 3.03 -10.22
C MET A 101 -8.76 2.66 -11.18
N GLN A 102 -8.71 1.41 -11.65
CA GLN A 102 -7.73 0.90 -12.60
C GLN A 102 -7.93 1.45 -14.03
N GLU A 103 -9.13 1.86 -14.41
CA GLU A 103 -9.41 2.34 -15.76
C GLU A 103 -8.43 3.46 -16.20
N GLY A 104 -7.81 3.25 -17.37
CA GLY A 104 -6.86 4.16 -17.99
C GLY A 104 -5.54 4.33 -17.23
N LYS A 105 -5.23 3.46 -16.27
CA LYS A 105 -4.02 3.53 -15.45
C LYS A 105 -3.24 2.21 -15.52
N GLU A 106 -1.93 2.33 -15.39
CA GLU A 106 -1.07 1.18 -15.18
C GLU A 106 -1.15 0.77 -13.71
N TRP A 107 -1.56 -0.47 -13.47
CA TRP A 107 -1.73 -0.99 -12.12
C TRP A 107 -0.84 -2.21 -11.94
N ILE A 108 0.06 -2.15 -10.97
CA ILE A 108 1.09 -3.15 -10.72
C ILE A 108 0.91 -3.68 -9.31
N TRP A 109 0.77 -4.98 -9.22
CA TRP A 109 0.71 -5.73 -7.98
C TRP A 109 2.06 -6.43 -7.80
N ILE A 110 2.82 -5.97 -6.81
CA ILE A 110 4.02 -6.67 -6.37
C ILE A 110 3.57 -7.77 -5.43
N SER A 111 4.01 -9.02 -5.65
CA SER A 111 3.60 -10.15 -4.81
C SER A 111 4.14 -10.05 -3.40
N GLY A 112 3.25 -10.05 -2.41
CA GLY A 112 3.60 -10.28 -1.00
C GLY A 112 3.63 -11.76 -0.60
N ASN A 113 3.76 -12.02 0.71
CA ASN A 113 3.73 -13.37 1.26
C ASN A 113 2.32 -13.98 1.22
N HIS A 114 1.31 -13.12 1.26
CA HIS A 114 -0.10 -13.48 1.36
C HIS A 114 -0.89 -13.24 0.09
N ASP A 115 -0.26 -12.73 -0.98
CA ASP A 115 -0.97 -12.36 -2.20
C ASP A 115 -1.22 -13.59 -3.10
N PRO A 116 -2.48 -14.07 -3.22
CA PRO A 116 -2.86 -14.73 -4.46
C PRO A 116 -2.70 -13.73 -5.61
N SER A 117 -2.46 -14.17 -6.84
CA SER A 117 -2.73 -13.30 -7.99
C SER A 117 -4.25 -13.23 -8.16
N PRO A 118 -4.97 -12.18 -7.71
CA PRO A 118 -6.42 -12.09 -7.85
C PRO A 118 -6.78 -12.08 -9.33
N LYS A 119 -7.26 -13.23 -9.81
CA LYS A 119 -7.59 -13.40 -11.24
C LYS A 119 -8.73 -12.47 -11.69
N ALA A 120 -9.52 -11.97 -10.74
CA ALA A 120 -10.65 -11.08 -10.98
C ALA A 120 -10.26 -9.60 -11.14
N LEU A 121 -9.04 -9.22 -10.77
CA LEU A 121 -8.55 -7.84 -10.88
C LEU A 121 -7.61 -7.71 -12.07
N GLY A 122 -7.69 -6.57 -12.75
CA GLY A 122 -6.75 -6.22 -13.80
C GLY A 122 -5.39 -5.82 -13.22
N GLY A 123 -4.46 -5.52 -14.12
CA GLY A 123 -3.10 -5.11 -13.79
C GLY A 123 -2.06 -6.21 -13.97
N SER A 124 -0.81 -5.83 -13.76
CA SER A 124 0.35 -6.70 -13.89
C SER A 124 0.77 -7.26 -12.53
N PHE A 125 1.09 -8.55 -12.47
CA PHE A 125 1.58 -9.20 -11.26
C PHE A 125 3.07 -9.51 -11.43
N VAL A 126 3.90 -8.97 -10.55
CA VAL A 126 5.37 -9.09 -10.60
C VAL A 126 5.94 -9.35 -9.21
N GLN A 127 7.15 -9.89 -9.11
CA GLN A 127 7.82 -10.08 -7.81
C GLN A 127 8.52 -8.81 -7.31
N SER A 128 9.00 -8.01 -8.24
CA SER A 128 9.57 -6.70 -8.04
C SER A 128 9.52 -5.93 -9.35
N ILE A 129 9.73 -4.62 -9.28
CA ILE A 129 9.90 -3.79 -10.47
C ILE A 129 10.91 -2.69 -10.19
N GLU A 130 11.77 -2.43 -11.18
CA GLU A 130 12.68 -1.30 -11.16
C GLU A 130 12.10 -0.17 -12.02
N ILE A 131 11.96 1.02 -11.44
CA ILE A 131 11.60 2.24 -12.16
C ILE A 131 12.79 3.20 -12.08
N GLY A 132 13.45 3.40 -13.23
CA GLY A 132 14.70 4.14 -13.30
C GLY A 132 15.83 3.37 -12.62
N LYS A 133 16.16 3.74 -11.37
CA LYS A 133 17.16 3.07 -10.53
C LYS A 133 16.61 2.70 -9.15
N ILE A 134 15.30 2.89 -8.95
CA ILE A 134 14.65 2.61 -7.68
C ILE A 134 13.88 1.30 -7.83
N ASN A 135 14.24 0.32 -7.00
CA ASN A 135 13.60 -0.99 -6.96
C ASN A 135 12.41 -0.98 -5.98
N PHE A 136 11.29 -1.55 -6.41
CA PHE A 136 10.10 -1.75 -5.61
C PHE A 136 9.92 -3.24 -5.37
N GLN A 137 9.81 -3.64 -4.10
CA GLN A 137 9.61 -5.03 -3.71
C GLN A 137 8.95 -5.11 -2.33
N HIS A 138 8.27 -6.21 -2.02
CA HIS A 138 7.54 -6.32 -0.76
C HIS A 138 8.46 -6.38 0.48
N ILE A 139 9.49 -7.24 0.45
CA ILE A 139 10.40 -7.47 1.59
C ILE A 139 11.76 -6.83 1.31
N ALA A 140 12.33 -6.16 2.32
CA ALA A 140 13.60 -5.46 2.18
C ALA A 140 14.77 -6.39 1.85
N ASN A 141 15.54 -6.09 0.78
CA ASN A 141 16.75 -6.82 0.40
C ASN A 141 17.98 -6.02 0.84
N THR A 142 18.67 -6.48 1.88
CA THR A 142 19.82 -5.76 2.47
C THR A 142 21.01 -5.58 1.54
N LYS A 143 21.01 -6.20 0.35
CA LYS A 143 22.10 -6.10 -0.63
C LYS A 143 21.85 -5.04 -1.70
N GLU A 144 20.61 -4.61 -1.87
CA GLU A 144 20.24 -3.59 -2.86
C GLU A 144 20.31 -2.19 -2.26
N SER A 145 20.66 -1.21 -3.09
CA SER A 145 20.55 0.21 -2.77
C SER A 145 19.40 0.80 -3.59
N TYR A 146 18.79 1.88 -3.09
CA TYR A 146 17.70 2.59 -3.76
C TYR A 146 16.43 1.75 -3.86
N GLU A 147 15.88 1.43 -2.70
CA GLU A 147 14.77 0.49 -2.58
C GLU A 147 13.57 1.07 -1.83
N ILE A 148 12.37 0.76 -2.30
CA ILE A 148 11.12 1.02 -1.59
C ILE A 148 10.48 -0.34 -1.26
N SER A 149 10.31 -0.62 0.03
CA SER A 149 9.70 -1.86 0.54
C SER A 149 8.61 -1.67 1.58
N GLY A 150 7.83 -2.73 1.80
CA GLY A 150 6.67 -2.80 2.68
C GLY A 150 6.87 -3.75 3.85
N HIS A 151 5.85 -4.56 4.16
CA HIS A 151 5.89 -5.75 5.02
C HIS A 151 6.06 -5.51 6.53
N TYR A 152 6.94 -4.59 6.94
CA TYR A 152 7.32 -4.45 8.36
C TYR A 152 6.34 -3.62 9.20
N HIS A 153 5.39 -2.94 8.56
CA HIS A 153 4.37 -2.09 9.20
C HIS A 153 4.97 -1.12 10.24
N PRO A 154 5.96 -0.30 9.86
CA PRO A 154 6.62 0.62 10.77
C PRO A 154 5.62 1.54 11.50
N LYS A 155 5.75 1.60 12.82
CA LYS A 155 4.94 2.43 13.71
C LYS A 155 5.83 3.17 14.69
N ILE A 156 5.55 4.45 14.89
CA ILE A 156 6.17 5.27 15.91
C ILE A 156 5.24 5.40 17.12
N LYS A 157 5.81 5.24 18.32
CA LYS A 157 5.12 5.48 19.58
C LYS A 157 5.52 6.85 20.12
N LEU A 158 4.56 7.77 20.16
CA LEU A 158 4.75 9.12 20.68
C LEU A 158 4.12 9.24 22.07
N ARG A 159 4.79 9.93 22.99
CA ARG A 159 4.25 10.31 24.29
C ARG A 159 4.06 11.82 24.34
N LEU A 160 2.81 12.26 24.40
CA LEU A 160 2.44 13.68 24.42
C LEU A 160 1.47 13.93 25.58
N LYS A 161 1.79 14.88 26.46
CA LYS A 161 0.95 15.29 27.60
C LYS A 161 0.44 14.11 28.45
N GLY A 162 1.30 13.12 28.71
CA GLY A 162 0.98 11.93 29.50
C GLY A 162 0.17 10.84 28.76
N GLN A 163 -0.23 11.07 27.51
CA GLN A 163 -0.91 10.08 26.68
C GLN A 163 0.07 9.46 25.67
N SER A 164 -0.10 8.17 25.40
CA SER A 164 0.70 7.45 24.42
C SER A 164 -0.13 7.18 23.18
N PHE A 165 0.41 7.53 22.01
CA PHE A 165 -0.21 7.25 20.72
C PHE A 165 0.75 6.47 19.85
N THR A 166 0.23 5.50 19.12
CA THR A 166 0.97 4.77 18.08
C THR A 166 0.43 5.20 16.72
N LYS A 167 1.32 5.57 15.80
CA LYS A 167 0.96 5.97 14.44
C LYS A 167 1.87 5.25 13.45
N ALA A 168 1.30 4.87 12.31
CA ALA A 168 2.09 4.39 11.19
C ALA A 168 3.05 5.50 10.73
N CYS A 169 4.25 5.13 10.29
CA CYS A 169 5.25 6.09 9.85
C CYS A 169 6.09 5.52 8.71
N PHE A 170 6.60 6.39 7.84
CA PHE A 170 7.65 6.01 6.91
C PHE A 170 8.98 5.89 7.67
N LEU A 171 9.80 4.91 7.29
CA LEU A 171 11.23 4.93 7.61
C LEU A 171 11.96 5.30 6.32
N ILE A 172 12.69 6.39 6.34
CA ILE A 172 13.36 6.95 5.17
C ILE A 172 14.83 7.14 5.55
N ASP A 173 15.72 6.59 4.73
CA ASP A 173 17.13 6.92 4.73
C ASP A 173 17.58 7.37 3.32
N ASP A 174 18.88 7.61 3.13
CA ASP A 174 19.42 8.11 1.87
C ASP A 174 19.26 7.14 0.69
N ASN A 175 19.07 5.85 0.96
CA ASN A 175 19.05 4.78 -0.03
C ASN A 175 17.76 3.96 -0.01
N ARG A 176 16.88 4.10 0.98
CA ARG A 176 15.75 3.18 1.17
C ARG A 176 14.56 3.86 1.83
N VAL A 177 13.38 3.37 1.47
CA VAL A 177 12.12 3.68 2.16
C VAL A 177 11.45 2.39 2.58
N ILE A 178 11.10 2.28 3.86
CA ILE A 178 10.12 1.30 4.33
C ILE A 178 8.80 2.02 4.51
N MET A 179 7.81 1.59 3.72
CA MET A 179 6.47 2.14 3.71
C MET A 179 5.68 1.68 4.94
N PRO A 180 4.85 2.55 5.52
CA PRO A 180 3.82 2.11 6.45
C PRO A 180 2.79 1.27 5.71
N ALA A 181 2.13 0.39 6.45
CA ALA A 181 0.94 -0.27 5.93
C ALA A 181 -0.19 0.72 5.70
N TYR A 182 -0.82 0.61 4.54
CA TYR A 182 -1.87 1.52 4.08
C TYR A 182 -3.25 1.06 4.55
N GLY A 183 -3.46 -0.25 4.68
CA GLY A 183 -4.72 -0.85 5.09
C GLY A 183 -5.22 -0.36 6.45
N THR A 184 -6.54 -0.31 6.63
CA THR A 184 -7.16 0.21 7.86
C THR A 184 -6.85 -0.61 9.12
N TYR A 185 -6.65 -1.92 8.98
CA TYR A 185 -6.43 -2.84 10.12
C TYR A 185 -5.04 -3.50 10.11
N THR A 186 -3.99 -2.69 9.95
CA THR A 186 -2.59 -3.15 9.82
C THR A 186 -1.69 -2.71 10.96
#